data_AF-A0A2N6IMC5-F1
#
_entry.id   AF-A0A2N6IMC5-F1
#
_cell.length_a   1.000
_cell.length_b   1.000
_cell.length_c   1.000
_cell.angle_alpha   90.00
_cell.angle_beta   90.00
_cell.angle_gamma   90.00
#
_symmetry.space_group_name_H-M   'P 1'
#
loop_
_entity.id
_entity.type
_entity.pdbx_description
1 polymer ?
#
loop_
_entity_poly.entity_id
_entity_poly.type
_entity_poly.pdbx_seq_one_letter_code
_entity_poly.pdbx_strand_id
1 'polypeptide(L)'
;MAATGKQIEAERAHLDGEVASQRGALARCVSKNAQLYAAGQEILQAYEGLGVLDVMQARQPFAAQSRVRLEQIAQQYGDQLYQGRFDARQTSDTSAAPAPAPQ
;
A
#
# COMPACT_ATOMS: atom_id res chain seq x y z
N MET A 1 27.09 -39.42 3.17
CA MET A 1 25.84 -39.67 2.42
C MET A 1 25.65 -38.49 1.49
N ALA A 2 25.80 -38.68 0.19
CA ALA A 2 25.57 -37.60 -0.79
C ALA A 2 24.05 -37.43 -0.99
N ALA A 3 23.56 -36.20 -0.89
CA ALA A 3 22.17 -35.88 -1.22
C ALA A 3 21.87 -36.34 -2.66
N THR A 4 20.75 -37.03 -2.86
CA THR A 4 20.40 -37.57 -4.18
C THR A 4 20.02 -36.41 -5.11
N GLY A 5 20.27 -36.50 -6.42
CA GLY A 5 20.00 -35.40 -7.37
C GLY A 5 18.57 -34.82 -7.29
N LYS A 6 17.58 -35.68 -6.99
CA LYS A 6 16.19 -35.27 -6.74
C LYS A 6 16.01 -34.38 -5.50
N GLN A 7 16.80 -34.57 -4.44
CA GLN A 7 16.75 -33.73 -3.24
C GLN A 7 17.29 -32.33 -3.53
N ILE A 8 18.37 -32.23 -4.32
CA ILE A 8 18.95 -30.96 -4.75
C ILE A 8 17.97 -30.19 -5.65
N GLU A 9 17.29 -30.88 -6.57
CA GLU A 9 16.26 -30.28 -7.42
C GLU A 9 15.06 -29.79 -6.62
N ALA A 10 14.59 -30.56 -5.63
CA ALA A 10 13.50 -30.16 -4.75
C ALA A 10 13.88 -28.94 -3.89
N GLU A 11 15.10 -28.90 -3.35
CA GLU A 11 15.61 -27.78 -2.56
C GLU A 11 15.76 -26.52 -3.40
N ARG A 12 16.23 -26.64 -4.66
CA ARG A 12 16.26 -25.51 -5.61
C ARG A 12 14.86 -24.99 -5.91
N ALA A 13 13.91 -25.87 -6.22
CA ALA A 13 12.54 -25.45 -6.49
C ALA A 13 11.89 -24.76 -5.27
N HIS A 14 12.20 -25.23 -4.06
CA HIS A 14 11.76 -24.59 -2.82
C HIS A 14 12.34 -23.17 -2.67
N LEU A 15 13.66 -23.03 -2.80
CA LEU A 15 14.34 -21.75 -2.71
C LEU A 15 13.87 -20.77 -3.78
N ASP A 16 13.65 -21.23 -5.01
CA ASP A 16 13.10 -20.41 -6.10
C ASP A 16 11.69 -19.92 -5.77
N GLY A 17 10.85 -20.77 -5.16
CA GLY A 17 9.53 -20.40 -4.65
C GLY A 17 9.59 -19.33 -3.55
N GLU A 18 10.51 -19.46 -2.60
CA GLU A 18 10.72 -18.46 -1.55
C GLU A 18 11.23 -17.13 -2.09
N VAL A 19 12.17 -17.16 -3.05
CA VAL A 19 12.66 -15.94 -3.70
C VAL A 19 11.54 -15.25 -4.47
N ALA A 20 10.70 -16.00 -5.18
CA ALA A 20 9.56 -15.46 -5.90
C ALA A 20 8.53 -14.81 -4.95
N SER A 21 8.22 -15.45 -3.82
CA SER A 21 7.26 -14.91 -2.84
C SER A 21 7.79 -13.63 -2.19
N GLN A 22 9.07 -13.61 -1.80
CA GLN A 22 9.72 -12.43 -1.23
C GLN A 22 9.79 -11.26 -2.22
N ARG A 23 10.15 -11.53 -3.48
CA ARG A 23 10.13 -10.51 -4.54
C ARG A 23 8.74 -9.93 -4.75
N GLY A 24 7.70 -10.77 -4.72
CA GLY A 24 6.32 -10.33 -4.80
C GLY A 24 5.90 -9.45 -3.63
N ALA A 25 6.30 -9.80 -2.41
CA ALA A 25 6.04 -8.99 -1.22
C ALA A 25 6.75 -7.63 -1.28
N LEU A 26 8.01 -7.60 -1.72
CA LEU A 26 8.78 -6.37 -1.89
C LEU A 26 8.15 -5.45 -2.95
N ALA A 27 7.76 -5.99 -4.11
CA ALA A 27 7.10 -5.22 -5.16
C ALA A 27 5.80 -4.57 -4.67
N ARG A 28 4.98 -5.31 -3.90
CA ARG A 28 3.76 -4.75 -3.27
C ARG A 28 4.08 -3.65 -2.26
N CYS A 29 5.11 -3.85 -1.43
CA CYS A 29 5.55 -2.83 -0.47
C CYS A 29 5.98 -1.54 -1.16
N VAL A 30 6.80 -1.63 -2.22
CA VAL A 30 7.22 -0.48 -3.01
C VAL A 30 6.02 0.23 -3.64
N SER A 31 5.08 -0.52 -4.24
CA SER A 31 3.87 0.07 -4.82
C SER A 31 3.02 0.79 -3.76
N LYS A 32 2.85 0.21 -2.58
CA LYS A 32 2.08 0.82 -1.48
C LYS A 32 2.78 2.05 -0.90
N ASN A 33 4.09 2.01 -0.79
CA ASN A 33 4.89 3.17 -0.37
C ASN A 33 4.75 4.34 -1.34
N ALA A 34 4.82 4.08 -2.66
CA ALA A 34 4.59 5.10 -3.66
C ALA A 34 3.18 5.72 -3.58
N GLN A 35 2.15 4.89 -3.36
CA GLN A 35 0.76 5.36 -3.16
C GLN A 35 0.65 6.26 -1.91
N LEU A 36 1.26 5.85 -0.80
CA LEU A 36 1.27 6.64 0.44
C LEU A 36 2.02 7.96 0.28
N TYR A 37 3.13 7.96 -0.45
CA TYR A 37 3.88 9.18 -0.72
C TYR A 37 3.08 10.17 -1.59
N ALA A 38 2.43 9.68 -2.65
CA ALA A 38 1.55 10.49 -3.49
C ALA A 38 0.38 11.08 -2.68
N ALA A 39 -0.30 10.28 -1.87
CA ALA A 39 -1.35 10.76 -0.98
C ALA A 39 -0.81 11.84 -0.01
N GLY A 40 0.39 11.65 0.54
CA GLY A 40 1.06 12.65 1.38
C GLY A 40 1.31 13.98 0.64
N GLN A 41 1.73 13.93 -0.63
CA GLN A 41 1.90 15.12 -1.46
C GLN A 41 0.57 15.80 -1.78
N GLU A 42 -0.48 15.03 -2.08
CA GLU A 42 -1.83 15.57 -2.30
C GLU A 42 -2.33 16.31 -1.04
N ILE A 43 -2.12 15.75 0.15
CA ILE A 43 -2.45 16.41 1.43
C ILE A 43 -1.73 17.75 1.53
N LEU A 44 -0.40 17.78 1.32
CA LEU A 44 0.38 19.02 1.39
C LEU A 44 -0.11 20.07 0.39
N GLN A 45 -0.40 19.66 -0.84
CA GLN A 45 -0.96 20.54 -1.87
C GLN A 45 -2.34 21.08 -1.50
N ALA A 46 -3.20 20.28 -0.88
CA ALA A 46 -4.49 20.76 -0.40
C ALA A 46 -4.33 21.81 0.70
N TYR A 47 -3.38 21.64 1.63
CA TYR A 47 -3.08 22.65 2.66
C TYR A 47 -2.58 23.97 2.05
N GLU A 48 -1.68 23.92 1.06
CA GLU A 48 -1.21 25.11 0.33
C GLU A 48 -2.34 25.77 -0.47
N GLY A 49 -3.15 24.96 -1.16
CA GLY A 49 -4.31 25.40 -1.93
C GLY A 49 -5.37 26.05 -1.06
N LEU A 50 -5.64 25.50 0.14
CA LEU A 50 -6.51 26.12 1.15
C LEU A 50 -5.96 27.50 1.55
N GLY A 51 -4.67 27.65 1.86
CA GLY A 51 -4.10 28.94 2.23
C GLY A 51 -4.25 30.03 1.15
N VAL A 52 -4.05 29.68 -0.12
CA VAL A 52 -4.17 30.64 -1.24
C VAL A 52 -5.63 30.92 -1.60
N LEU A 53 -6.49 29.89 -1.58
CA LEU A 53 -7.91 30.00 -1.94
C LEU A 53 -8.73 30.66 -0.82
N ASP A 54 -8.38 30.44 0.45
CA ASP A 54 -9.07 30.98 1.63
C ASP A 54 -8.71 32.46 1.85
N VAL A 55 -7.50 32.91 1.50
CA VAL A 55 -7.17 34.36 1.46
C VAL A 55 -7.98 35.11 0.39
N MET A 56 -8.27 34.46 -0.74
CA MET A 56 -9.14 34.99 -1.80
C MET A 56 -10.64 34.93 -1.41
N GLN A 57 -11.09 33.86 -0.75
CA GLN A 57 -12.48 33.68 -0.31
C GLN A 57 -12.83 34.40 1.00
N ALA A 58 -11.88 34.71 1.89
CA ALA A 58 -12.10 35.46 3.12
C ALA A 58 -12.67 36.87 2.89
N ARG A 59 -12.67 37.34 1.63
CA ARG A 59 -13.37 38.56 1.20
C ARG A 59 -14.87 38.34 0.92
N GLN A 60 -15.42 37.13 1.06
CA GLN A 60 -16.84 36.80 0.88
C GLN A 60 -17.39 35.84 1.95
N PRO A 61 -18.70 35.91 2.28
CA PRO A 61 -19.25 35.31 3.50
C PRO A 61 -19.73 33.86 3.30
N PHE A 62 -18.88 32.85 3.49
CA PHE A 62 -19.30 31.42 3.45
C PHE A 62 -18.54 30.49 4.44
N ALA A 63 -18.52 30.85 5.73
CA ALA A 63 -17.88 30.06 6.80
C ALA A 63 -18.52 28.67 7.06
N ALA A 64 -19.71 28.39 6.53
CA ALA A 64 -20.37 27.09 6.66
C ALA A 64 -19.94 26.10 5.55
N GLN A 65 -19.73 26.58 4.33
CA GLN A 65 -19.31 25.74 3.19
C GLN A 65 -17.84 25.31 3.33
N SER A 66 -17.00 26.15 3.94
CA SER A 66 -15.61 25.79 4.24
C SER A 66 -15.50 24.62 5.22
N ARG A 67 -16.37 24.53 6.23
CA ARG A 67 -16.40 23.40 7.19
C ARG A 67 -16.71 22.07 6.51
N VAL A 68 -17.77 22.01 5.70
CA VAL A 68 -18.15 20.79 4.96
C VAL A 68 -17.05 20.37 3.99
N ARG A 69 -16.38 21.34 3.35
CA ARG A 69 -15.26 21.06 2.44
C ARG A 69 -14.05 20.48 3.17
N LEU A 70 -13.72 20.99 4.35
CA LEU A 70 -12.65 20.45 5.20
C LEU A 70 -12.96 19.02 5.66
N GLU A 71 -14.21 18.73 6.03
CA GLU A 71 -14.67 17.39 6.38
C GLU A 71 -14.55 16.39 5.21
N GLN A 72 -14.94 16.80 3.99
CA GLN A 72 -14.79 15.97 2.78
C GLN A 72 -13.32 15.68 2.47
N ILE A 73 -12.45 16.69 2.59
CA ILE A 73 -11.02 16.55 2.40
C ILE A 73 -10.44 15.56 3.44
N ALA A 74 -10.82 15.70 4.70
CA ALA A 74 -10.38 14.79 5.77
C ALA A 74 -10.82 13.34 5.53
N GLN A 75 -12.07 13.13 5.08
CA GLN A 75 -12.58 11.80 4.74
C GLN A 75 -11.82 11.18 3.55
N GLN A 76 -11.64 11.95 2.48
CA GLN A 76 -10.97 11.47 1.27
C GLN A 76 -9.52 11.04 1.54
N TYR A 77 -8.78 11.82 2.34
CA TYR A 77 -7.42 11.45 2.74
C TYR A 77 -7.38 10.28 3.72
N GLY A 78 -8.37 10.18 4.62
CA GLY A 78 -8.53 9.01 5.49
C GLY A 78 -8.67 7.72 4.68
N ASP A 79 -9.48 7.73 3.63
CA ASP A 79 -9.68 6.59 2.75
C ASP A 79 -8.41 6.23 1.97
N GLN A 80 -7.70 7.21 1.41
CA GLN A 80 -6.45 6.97 0.69
C GLN A 80 -5.37 6.36 1.61
N LEU A 81 -5.21 6.89 2.84
CA LEU A 81 -4.27 6.34 3.82
C LEU A 81 -4.64 4.91 4.22
N TYR A 82 -5.93 4.64 4.43
CA TYR A 82 -6.42 3.31 4.77
C TYR A 82 -6.16 2.30 3.64
N GLN A 83 -6.49 2.66 2.39
CA GLN A 83 -6.30 1.82 1.22
C GLN A 83 -4.81 1.62 0.87
N GLY A 84 -3.99 2.65 1.06
CA GLY A 84 -2.55 2.62 0.81
C GLY A 84 -1.76 1.86 1.89
N ARG A 85 -2.38 1.49 3.01
CA ARG A 85 -1.72 0.77 4.10
C ARG A 85 -1.28 -0.62 3.63
N PHE A 86 0.00 -0.91 3.84
CA PHE A 86 0.52 -2.26 3.68
C PHE A 86 0.18 -3.11 4.91
N ASP A 87 -0.43 -4.28 4.70
CA ASP A 87 -0.69 -5.28 5.73
C ASP A 87 0.10 -6.55 5.44
N ALA A 88 1.07 -6.84 6.32
CA ALA A 88 1.94 -8.02 6.18
C ALA A 88 1.16 -9.35 6.34
N ARG A 89 0.01 -9.35 7.03
CA ARG A 89 -0.79 -10.57 7.22
C ARG A 89 -1.43 -11.04 5.92
N GLN A 90 -1.87 -10.11 5.07
CA GLN A 90 -2.45 -10.41 3.76
C GLN A 90 -1.42 -10.99 2.77
N THR A 91 -0.13 -10.77 2.99
CA THR A 91 0.92 -11.37 2.16
C THR A 91 1.22 -12.83 2.51
N SER A 92 0.87 -13.27 3.72
CA SER A 92 1.10 -14.62 4.21
C SER A 92 0.07 -15.63 3.68
N ASP A 93 -1.19 -15.20 3.49
CA ASP A 93 -2.29 -16.07 3.09
C ASP A 93 -2.18 -16.60 1.63
N THR A 94 -1.45 -15.89 0.75
CA THR A 94 -1.19 -16.37 -0.63
C THR A 94 -0.05 -17.39 -0.71
N SER A 95 0.78 -17.54 0.33
CA SER A 95 1.90 -18.49 0.33
C SER A 95 1.52 -19.89 0.82
N ALA A 96 0.29 -20.10 1.30
CA ALA A 96 -0.18 -21.35 1.88
C ALA A 96 -1.00 -22.18 0.87
N ALA A 97 -0.41 -22.58 -0.25
CA ALA A 97 -0.92 -23.69 -1.06
C ALA A 97 0.05 -24.87 -0.95
N PRO A 98 -0.22 -25.86 -0.09
CA PRO A 98 0.62 -27.06 0.00
C PRO A 98 0.29 -27.98 -1.17
N ALA A 99 1.31 -28.36 -1.94
CA ALA A 99 1.21 -29.37 -2.97
C ALA A 99 0.85 -30.75 -2.36
N PRO A 100 -0.04 -31.55 -2.97
CA PRO A 100 -0.44 -32.84 -2.44
C PRO A 100 0.72 -33.84 -2.59
N ALA A 101 1.05 -34.56 -1.52
CA ALA A 101 2.06 -35.61 -1.51
C ALA A 101 1.58 -36.85 -2.31
N PRO A 102 2.43 -37.49 -3.12
CA PRO A 102 2.09 -38.75 -3.76
C PRO A 102 2.19 -39.90 -2.75
N GLN A 103 1.17 -40.76 -2.71
CA GLN A 103 1.22 -42.09 -2.07
C GLN A 103 1.93 -43.10 -2.98
#